data_AF-D2W5Q5-F1
#
_entry.id   AF-D2W5Q5-F1
#
_cell.length_a   1.000
_cell.length_b   1.000
_cell.length_c   1.000
_cell.angle_alpha   90.00
_cell.angle_beta   90.00
_cell.angle_gamma   90.00
#
_symmetry.space_group_name_H-M   'P 1'
#
loop_
_entity.id
_entity.type
_entity.pdbx_description
1 polymer ?
#
loop_
_entity_poly.entity_id
_entity_poly.type
_entity_poly.pdbx_seq_one_letter_code
_entity_poly.pdbx_strand_id
1 'polypeptide(L)'
;MKQGTFLRKINRLQLFTASPKINRSILKINNLTNDINKFTINRVNQTKNYSNTLKPTTNNVENIKFKNIGDGNLLVPYFPYGESDFASIRRSKQFYVDKTNLIPLLEESGKQLFFVRPPRWGKSLLLSMLSSYYDINKKDEFDELFSGLWIGDEQNWTPGKNQYYVLKLDFSIQVDGTADDINQRLHTKINTTIEGFLECYGMGGEVSINQNDSFDTYQKLIQLLVKRKGKLMVLIDEYDRFANKLIFENPEKYQLIVEGKRGDPTSSPIRSFFERLKESSATGLQDFRSIITGITPIALADASGYNVSSNISSDKIL
;
A
#
# COMPACT_ATOMS: atom_id res chain seq x y z
N MET A 1 6.63 -7.50 -35.57
CA MET A 1 7.72 -7.54 -34.56
C MET A 1 7.29 -7.22 -33.10
N LYS A 2 6.12 -6.63 -32.81
CA LYS A 2 5.75 -6.17 -31.44
C LYS A 2 5.17 -7.23 -30.47
N GLN A 3 4.64 -8.37 -30.94
CA GLN A 3 4.11 -9.43 -30.05
C GLN A 3 5.18 -10.36 -29.46
N GLY A 4 6.31 -10.54 -30.17
CA GLY A 4 7.38 -11.44 -29.74
C GLY A 4 8.12 -10.98 -28.48
N THR A 5 8.18 -9.66 -28.23
CA THR A 5 8.84 -9.08 -27.06
C THR A 5 8.02 -9.26 -25.78
N PHE A 6 6.69 -9.20 -25.88
CA PHE A 6 5.76 -9.42 -24.76
C PHE A 6 5.71 -10.90 -24.34
N LEU A 7 5.62 -11.82 -25.30
CA LEU A 7 5.69 -13.26 -25.05
C LEU A 7 7.06 -13.69 -24.49
N ARG A 8 8.16 -13.05 -24.92
CA ARG A 8 9.49 -13.26 -24.31
C ARG A 8 9.57 -12.74 -22.87
N LYS A 9 8.89 -11.62 -22.52
CA LYS A 9 8.79 -11.13 -21.12
C LYS A 9 7.98 -12.08 -20.23
N ILE A 10 6.87 -12.65 -20.73
CA ILE A 10 6.09 -13.68 -20.02
C ILE A 10 6.91 -14.97 -19.80
N ASN A 11 7.67 -15.42 -20.81
CA ASN A 11 8.54 -16.59 -20.63
C ASN A 11 9.71 -16.33 -19.67
N ARG A 12 10.12 -15.07 -19.50
CA ARG A 12 11.13 -14.68 -18.49
C ARG A 12 10.57 -14.75 -17.06
N LEU A 13 9.29 -14.45 -16.87
CA LEU A 13 8.57 -14.66 -15.59
C LEU A 13 8.53 -16.14 -15.18
N GLN A 14 8.44 -17.08 -16.13
CA GLN A 14 8.47 -18.52 -15.84
C GLN A 14 9.84 -19.02 -15.33
N LEU A 15 10.93 -18.39 -15.74
CA LEU A 15 12.29 -18.77 -15.32
C LEU A 15 12.63 -18.30 -13.89
N PHE A 16 11.95 -17.28 -13.37
CA PHE A 16 12.09 -16.82 -11.98
C PHE A 16 11.29 -17.65 -10.97
N THR A 17 10.48 -18.61 -11.44
CA THR A 17 9.72 -19.55 -10.62
C THR A 17 10.14 -20.99 -10.91
N ALA A 18 11.44 -21.29 -10.82
CA ALA A 18 11.90 -22.67 -10.89
C ALA A 18 11.69 -23.38 -9.53
N SER A 19 10.46 -23.82 -9.29
CA SER A 19 10.20 -24.97 -8.41
C SER A 19 9.33 -25.98 -9.17
N PRO A 20 9.70 -27.28 -9.26
CA PRO A 20 9.09 -28.25 -10.17
C PRO A 20 7.59 -28.54 -9.99
N LYS A 21 6.91 -27.97 -8.98
CA LYS A 21 5.50 -28.24 -8.68
C LYS A 21 4.48 -27.40 -9.48
N ILE A 22 4.92 -26.42 -10.29
CA ILE A 22 4.02 -25.43 -10.93
C ILE A 22 3.51 -25.85 -12.33
N ASN A 23 4.15 -26.83 -13.00
CA ASN A 23 3.78 -27.18 -14.39
C ASN A 23 2.39 -27.85 -14.52
N ARG A 24 1.80 -28.38 -13.43
CA ARG A 24 0.40 -28.88 -13.42
C ARG A 24 -0.65 -27.78 -13.25
N SER A 25 -0.25 -26.56 -12.88
CA SER A 25 -1.17 -25.45 -12.60
C SER A 25 -1.51 -24.63 -13.84
N ILE A 26 -0.62 -24.59 -14.85
CA ILE A 26 -0.81 -23.78 -16.07
C ILE A 26 -1.86 -24.41 -17.01
N LEU A 27 -1.94 -25.75 -17.07
CA LEU A 27 -3.02 -26.47 -17.76
C LEU A 27 -4.41 -26.26 -17.12
N LYS A 28 -4.48 -25.84 -15.84
CA LYS A 28 -5.76 -25.49 -15.18
C LYS A 28 -6.23 -24.06 -15.50
N ILE A 29 -5.34 -23.15 -15.86
CA ILE A 29 -5.67 -21.74 -16.11
C ILE A 29 -6.46 -21.58 -17.42
N ASN A 30 -6.14 -22.37 -18.47
CA ASN A 30 -6.90 -22.35 -19.73
C ASN A 30 -8.31 -22.96 -19.60
N ASN A 31 -8.55 -23.80 -18.58
CA ASN A 31 -9.90 -24.28 -18.26
C ASN A 31 -10.69 -23.26 -17.42
N LEU A 32 -10.02 -22.44 -16.60
CA LEU A 32 -10.67 -21.39 -15.79
C LEU A 32 -11.26 -20.26 -16.65
N THR A 33 -10.65 -19.91 -17.79
CA THR A 33 -11.18 -18.88 -18.70
C THR A 33 -12.51 -19.28 -19.35
N ASN A 34 -12.73 -20.59 -19.56
CA ASN A 34 -14.02 -21.10 -20.04
C ASN A 34 -15.08 -21.15 -18.92
N ASP A 35 -14.68 -21.33 -17.66
CA ASP A 35 -15.58 -21.30 -16.50
C ASP A 35 -15.99 -19.87 -16.09
N ILE A 36 -15.13 -18.86 -16.30
CA ILE A 36 -15.45 -17.46 -16.01
C ILE A 36 -16.64 -16.96 -16.85
N ASN A 37 -16.76 -17.40 -18.11
CA ASN A 37 -17.92 -17.08 -18.94
C ASN A 37 -19.22 -17.76 -18.49
N LYS A 38 -19.14 -18.91 -17.78
CA LYS A 38 -20.29 -19.53 -17.10
C LYS A 38 -20.65 -18.85 -15.78
N PHE A 39 -19.68 -18.26 -15.08
CA PHE A 39 -19.89 -17.56 -13.81
C PHE A 39 -20.62 -16.22 -13.96
N THR A 40 -20.52 -15.55 -15.10
CA THR A 40 -21.23 -14.28 -15.34
C THR A 40 -22.75 -14.46 -15.43
N ILE A 41 -23.23 -15.64 -15.87
CA ILE A 41 -24.66 -15.93 -16.04
C ILE A 41 -25.33 -16.36 -14.72
N ASN A 42 -24.57 -16.84 -13.73
CA ASN A 42 -25.12 -17.31 -12.44
C ASN A 42 -25.20 -16.24 -11.34
N ARG A 43 -24.83 -14.98 -11.61
CA ARG A 43 -24.81 -13.89 -10.62
C ARG A 43 -26.19 -13.41 -10.14
N VAL A 44 -27.28 -13.87 -10.73
CA VAL A 44 -28.65 -13.50 -10.32
C VAL A 44 -29.18 -14.40 -9.18
N ASN A 45 -28.62 -15.59 -8.95
CA ASN A 45 -29.22 -16.60 -8.05
C ASN A 45 -28.43 -16.94 -6.76
N GLN A 46 -27.29 -16.29 -6.47
CA GLN A 46 -26.43 -16.66 -5.31
C GLN A 46 -26.43 -15.68 -4.13
N THR A 47 -27.42 -14.80 -4.00
CA THR A 47 -27.58 -13.92 -2.82
C THR A 47 -27.97 -14.64 -1.52
N LYS A 48 -28.11 -15.97 -1.50
CA LYS A 48 -28.56 -16.72 -0.30
C LYS A 48 -27.48 -17.43 0.53
N ASN A 49 -26.23 -17.58 0.08
CA ASN A 49 -25.26 -18.49 0.73
C ASN A 49 -23.99 -17.85 1.33
N TYR A 50 -23.89 -16.52 1.40
CA TYR A 50 -22.73 -15.82 1.99
C TYR A 50 -22.91 -15.39 3.46
N SER A 51 -23.94 -15.90 4.15
CA SER A 51 -24.34 -15.45 5.49
C SER A 51 -23.53 -16.04 6.66
N ASN A 52 -22.56 -16.95 6.44
CA ASN A 52 -21.99 -17.76 7.55
C ASN A 52 -20.48 -17.66 7.83
N THR A 53 -19.70 -16.79 7.17
CA THR A 53 -18.24 -16.71 7.43
C THR A 53 -17.68 -15.34 7.84
N LEU A 54 -18.53 -14.31 7.94
CA LEU A 54 -18.19 -13.04 8.57
C LEU A 54 -19.41 -12.60 9.37
N LYS A 55 -19.57 -13.09 10.60
CA LYS A 55 -20.48 -12.41 11.53
C LYS A 55 -19.83 -11.07 11.84
N PRO A 56 -20.42 -9.91 11.48
CA PRO A 56 -19.96 -8.65 12.02
C PRO A 56 -19.95 -8.81 13.55
N THR A 57 -18.82 -8.49 14.18
CA THR A 57 -18.77 -8.45 15.63
C THR A 57 -19.89 -7.51 16.08
N THR A 58 -20.85 -8.06 16.83
CA THR A 58 -22.08 -7.38 17.28
C THR A 58 -21.79 -6.10 18.08
N ASN A 59 -20.54 -5.91 18.51
CA ASN A 59 -20.07 -4.80 19.32
C ASN A 59 -19.91 -3.47 18.55
N ASN A 60 -19.99 -3.46 17.22
CA ASN A 60 -19.85 -2.23 16.42
C ASN A 60 -21.17 -1.46 16.19
N VAL A 61 -22.34 -2.04 16.51
CA VAL A 61 -23.63 -1.47 16.10
C VAL A 61 -24.03 -0.24 16.94
N GLU A 62 -23.62 -0.19 18.21
CA GLU A 62 -24.06 0.87 19.15
C GLU A 62 -23.51 2.27 18.83
N ASN A 63 -22.47 2.37 17.99
CA ASN A 63 -21.79 3.64 17.70
C ASN A 63 -21.87 4.08 16.24
N ILE A 64 -22.71 3.47 15.41
CA ILE A 64 -22.87 3.84 13.99
C ILE A 64 -24.04 4.80 13.83
N LYS A 65 -23.83 5.92 13.13
CA LYS A 65 -24.92 6.82 12.71
C LYS A 65 -25.77 6.12 11.65
N PHE A 66 -27.08 6.27 11.77
CA PHE A 66 -28.03 5.85 10.75
C PHE A 66 -28.56 7.06 9.99
N LYS A 67 -28.82 6.90 8.69
CA LYS A 67 -29.49 7.89 7.85
C LYS A 67 -30.86 7.37 7.45
N ASN A 68 -31.85 8.26 7.45
CA ASN A 68 -33.15 7.99 6.85
C ASN A 68 -33.04 8.15 5.34
N ILE A 69 -33.54 7.16 4.59
CA ILE A 69 -33.66 7.24 3.12
C ILE A 69 -35.14 7.08 2.73
N GLY A 70 -35.66 8.07 2.00
CA GLY A 70 -37.04 8.11 1.49
C GLY A 70 -38.09 8.52 2.52
N ASP A 71 -39.36 8.51 2.09
CA ASP A 71 -40.52 8.90 2.92
C ASP A 71 -40.92 7.85 3.96
N GLY A 72 -40.26 6.68 3.96
CA GLY A 72 -40.64 5.50 4.73
C GLY A 72 -39.66 5.09 5.82
N ASN A 73 -39.18 6.02 6.66
CA ASN A 73 -38.43 5.77 7.91
C ASN A 73 -37.39 4.61 7.87
N LEU A 74 -36.75 4.35 6.72
CA LEU A 74 -35.78 3.29 6.58
C LEU A 74 -34.42 3.80 7.06
N LEU A 75 -34.02 3.36 8.25
CA LEU A 75 -32.72 3.65 8.82
C LEU A 75 -31.66 2.72 8.22
N VAL A 76 -30.74 3.29 7.44
CA VAL A 76 -29.56 2.57 6.95
C VAL A 76 -28.29 3.07 7.62
N PRO A 77 -27.27 2.22 7.83
CA PRO A 77 -25.97 2.68 8.31
C PRO A 77 -25.41 3.81 7.44
N TYR A 78 -24.78 4.80 8.07
CA TYR A 78 -24.14 5.88 7.34
C TYR A 78 -22.84 5.39 6.70
N PHE A 79 -22.89 5.01 5.43
CA PHE A 79 -21.72 4.51 4.71
C PHE A 79 -20.73 5.62 4.31
N PRO A 80 -19.41 5.35 4.39
CA PRO A 80 -18.36 6.25 3.94
C PRO A 80 -18.23 6.19 2.41
N TYR A 81 -19.01 7.00 1.69
CA TYR A 81 -18.91 7.07 0.24
C TYR A 81 -17.74 7.97 -0.19
N GLY A 82 -16.70 7.36 -0.76
CA GLY A 82 -15.51 8.09 -1.25
C GLY A 82 -14.56 8.55 -0.15
N GLU A 83 -14.90 8.32 1.12
CA GLU A 83 -14.03 8.60 2.26
C GLU A 83 -13.04 7.45 2.45
N SER A 84 -11.77 7.79 2.63
CA SER A 84 -10.67 6.84 2.84
C SER A 84 -9.82 7.17 4.07
N ASP A 85 -10.15 8.25 4.78
CA ASP A 85 -9.54 8.59 6.04
C ASP A 85 -10.24 7.86 7.20
N PHE A 86 -9.52 6.90 7.80
CA PHE A 86 -10.00 6.10 8.90
C PHE A 86 -10.45 6.96 10.07
N ALA A 87 -9.66 7.96 10.46
CA ALA A 87 -10.00 8.83 11.58
C ALA A 87 -11.32 9.58 11.34
N SER A 88 -11.51 10.13 10.15
CA SER A 88 -12.76 10.80 9.74
C SER A 88 -13.96 9.86 9.78
N ILE A 89 -13.81 8.61 9.32
CA ILE A 89 -14.87 7.59 9.39
C ILE A 89 -15.25 7.29 10.83
N ARG A 90 -14.27 7.09 11.71
CA ARG A 90 -14.50 6.80 13.13
C ARG A 90 -15.16 7.96 13.85
N ARG A 91 -14.64 9.18 13.70
CA ARG A 91 -15.20 10.42 14.30
C ARG A 91 -16.59 10.74 13.81
N SER A 92 -16.83 10.54 12.51
CA SER A 92 -18.14 10.75 11.90
C SER A 92 -19.13 9.65 12.23
N LYS A 93 -18.71 8.60 12.96
CA LYS A 93 -19.53 7.43 13.29
C LYS A 93 -20.11 6.77 12.04
N GLN A 94 -19.33 6.74 10.97
CA GLN A 94 -19.68 6.06 9.72
C GLN A 94 -19.49 4.54 9.86
N PHE A 95 -20.19 3.77 9.03
CA PHE A 95 -20.05 2.33 8.97
C PHE A 95 -18.61 1.94 8.59
N TYR A 96 -17.97 1.13 9.42
CA TYR A 96 -16.62 0.62 9.20
C TYR A 96 -16.60 -0.89 9.43
N VAL A 97 -16.05 -1.64 8.47
CA VAL A 97 -15.83 -3.08 8.64
C VAL A 97 -14.51 -3.27 9.35
N ASP A 98 -14.56 -3.77 10.58
CA ASP A 98 -13.38 -4.01 11.37
C ASP A 98 -12.48 -5.09 10.73
N LYS A 99 -11.23 -4.71 10.47
CA LYS A 99 -10.14 -5.56 9.98
C LYS A 99 -8.89 -5.45 10.84
N THR A 100 -9.02 -4.87 12.04
CA THR A 100 -7.89 -4.59 12.92
C THR A 100 -7.30 -5.87 13.53
N ASN A 101 -8.05 -6.98 13.50
CA ASN A 101 -7.56 -8.32 13.80
C ASN A 101 -6.46 -8.84 12.85
N LEU A 102 -6.25 -8.17 11.72
CA LEU A 102 -5.17 -8.51 10.79
C LEU A 102 -3.83 -7.88 11.18
N ILE A 103 -3.82 -6.88 12.07
CA ILE A 103 -2.59 -6.16 12.49
C ILE A 103 -1.50 -7.10 13.02
N PRO A 104 -1.78 -8.06 13.93
CA PRO A 104 -0.76 -9.01 14.38
C PRO A 104 -0.16 -9.82 13.24
N LEU A 105 -1.00 -10.31 12.32
CA LEU A 105 -0.56 -11.05 11.14
C LEU A 105 0.35 -10.19 10.24
N LEU A 106 0.05 -8.91 10.08
CA LEU A 106 0.90 -7.97 9.34
C LEU A 106 2.27 -7.83 9.99
N GLU A 107 2.33 -7.76 11.33
CA GLU A 107 3.59 -7.62 12.05
C GLU A 107 4.49 -8.87 11.92
N GLU A 108 3.87 -10.05 11.86
CA GLU A 108 4.52 -11.35 11.69
C GLU A 108 4.94 -11.64 10.24
N SER A 109 4.18 -11.16 9.25
CA SER A 109 4.36 -11.49 7.82
C SER A 109 5.68 -10.95 7.23
N GLY A 110 6.27 -9.95 7.87
CA GLY A 110 7.55 -9.38 7.46
C GLY A 110 7.62 -7.87 7.69
N LYS A 111 8.81 -7.32 7.47
CA LYS A 111 9.06 -5.89 7.63
C LYS A 111 8.72 -5.07 6.38
N GLN A 112 8.76 -5.69 5.20
CA GLN A 112 8.49 -5.03 3.93
C GLN A 112 7.38 -5.80 3.23
N LEU A 113 6.19 -5.22 3.17
CA LEU A 113 4.99 -5.87 2.66
C LEU A 113 4.48 -5.18 1.41
N PHE A 114 3.93 -5.97 0.50
CA PHE A 114 3.37 -5.46 -0.74
C PHE A 114 1.97 -6.02 -1.02
N PHE A 115 1.02 -5.12 -1.31
CA PHE A 115 -0.38 -5.44 -1.58
C PHE A 115 -0.79 -5.05 -2.99
N VAL A 116 -1.02 -6.06 -3.83
CA VAL A 116 -1.65 -5.91 -5.15
C VAL A 116 -3.13 -6.20 -5.00
N ARG A 117 -3.98 -5.18 -5.15
CA ARG A 117 -5.44 -5.36 -5.15
C ARG A 117 -6.12 -4.47 -6.19
N PRO A 118 -7.26 -4.88 -6.76
CA PRO A 118 -8.03 -4.04 -7.67
C PRO A 118 -8.37 -2.65 -7.07
N PRO A 119 -8.68 -1.65 -7.92
CA PRO A 119 -9.15 -0.34 -7.46
C PRO A 119 -10.37 -0.44 -6.53
N ARG A 120 -10.49 0.51 -5.59
CA ARG A 120 -11.63 0.62 -4.64
C ARG A 120 -11.77 -0.52 -3.61
N TRP A 121 -10.73 -1.34 -3.44
CA TRP A 121 -10.72 -2.41 -2.42
C TRP A 121 -10.28 -1.94 -1.02
N GLY A 122 -10.31 -0.63 -0.76
CA GLY A 122 -9.99 -0.06 0.55
C GLY A 122 -8.50 -0.06 0.90
N LYS A 123 -7.59 -0.05 -0.09
CA LYS A 123 -6.14 0.04 0.14
C LYS A 123 -5.75 1.30 0.90
N SER A 124 -6.22 2.46 0.44
CA SER A 124 -5.99 3.76 1.10
C SER A 124 -6.59 3.81 2.50
N LEU A 125 -7.76 3.21 2.71
CA LEU A 125 -8.39 3.09 4.03
C LEU A 125 -7.58 2.19 4.97
N LEU A 126 -7.04 1.08 4.47
CA LEU A 126 -6.13 0.23 5.24
C LEU A 126 -4.88 1.02 5.65
N LEU A 127 -4.25 1.74 4.71
CA LEU A 127 -3.07 2.57 5.03
C LEU A 127 -3.40 3.69 6.02
N SER A 128 -4.57 4.33 5.91
CA SER A 128 -5.01 5.33 6.89
C SER A 128 -5.20 4.71 8.28
N MET A 129 -5.85 3.55 8.37
CA MET A 129 -6.02 2.83 9.65
C MET A 129 -4.67 2.45 10.27
N LEU A 130 -3.75 1.88 9.48
CA LEU A 130 -2.42 1.51 9.97
C LEU A 130 -1.62 2.76 10.40
N SER A 131 -1.72 3.86 9.65
CA SER A 131 -1.13 5.14 10.05
C SER A 131 -1.65 5.58 11.41
N SER A 132 -2.97 5.54 11.65
CA SER A 132 -3.55 5.88 12.95
C SER A 132 -3.11 4.95 14.08
N TYR A 133 -2.89 3.66 13.78
CA TYR A 133 -2.49 2.67 14.78
C TYR A 133 -1.01 2.77 15.18
N TYR A 134 -0.12 2.97 14.20
CA TYR A 134 1.33 2.92 14.40
C TYR A 134 1.95 4.25 14.81
N ASP A 135 1.34 5.38 14.43
CA ASP A 135 1.92 6.71 14.62
C ASP A 135 2.05 7.10 16.09
N ILE A 136 3.25 7.50 16.51
CA ILE A 136 3.55 8.01 17.85
C ILE A 136 2.70 9.24 18.21
N ASN A 137 2.41 10.11 17.23
CA ASN A 137 1.63 11.33 17.46
C ASN A 137 0.13 11.03 17.67
N LYS A 138 -0.32 9.81 17.37
CA LYS A 138 -1.71 9.38 17.48
C LYS A 138 -2.03 8.66 18.78
N LYS A 139 -1.09 8.63 19.73
CA LYS A 139 -1.26 7.95 21.02
C LYS A 139 -2.49 8.42 21.78
N ASP A 140 -2.71 9.73 21.84
CA ASP A 140 -3.84 10.33 22.58
C ASP A 140 -5.19 10.20 21.83
N GLU A 141 -5.14 9.84 20.55
CA GLU A 141 -6.33 9.57 19.71
C GLU A 141 -6.70 8.07 19.71
N PHE A 142 -5.92 7.20 20.34
CA PHE A 142 -6.08 5.74 20.21
C PHE A 142 -7.48 5.26 20.65
N ASP A 143 -7.91 5.65 21.85
CA ASP A 143 -9.19 5.20 22.40
C ASP A 143 -10.37 5.72 21.57
N GLU A 144 -10.29 6.97 21.09
CA GLU A 144 -11.30 7.57 20.20
C GLU A 144 -11.44 6.76 18.90
N LEU A 145 -10.31 6.35 18.30
CA LEU A 145 -10.29 5.74 16.98
C LEU A 145 -10.56 4.23 17.01
N PHE A 146 -10.01 3.52 18.00
CA PHE A 146 -10.00 2.06 18.04
C PHE A 146 -10.98 1.44 19.04
N SER A 147 -11.62 2.21 19.92
CA SER A 147 -12.67 1.68 20.80
C SER A 147 -13.77 0.97 20.00
N GLY A 148 -14.15 -0.22 20.47
CA GLY A 148 -15.11 -1.11 19.80
C GLY A 148 -14.56 -1.92 18.62
N LEU A 149 -13.30 -1.70 18.21
CA LEU A 149 -12.59 -2.55 17.25
C LEU A 149 -11.79 -3.63 17.98
N TRP A 150 -11.43 -4.70 17.28
CA TRP A 150 -10.68 -5.82 17.83
C TRP A 150 -9.37 -5.38 18.48
N ILE A 151 -8.59 -4.51 17.81
CA ILE A 151 -7.32 -4.00 18.36
C ILE A 151 -7.51 -2.91 19.44
N GLY A 152 -8.73 -2.40 19.61
CA GLY A 152 -9.04 -1.47 20.69
C GLY A 152 -8.97 -2.13 22.07
N ASP A 153 -9.08 -3.45 22.11
CA ASP A 153 -9.00 -4.23 23.33
C ASP A 153 -7.55 -4.46 23.78
N GLU A 154 -7.25 -4.24 25.05
CA GLU A 154 -5.88 -4.19 25.57
C GLU A 154 -5.13 -5.51 25.39
N GLN A 155 -5.81 -6.66 25.57
CA GLN A 155 -5.20 -7.97 25.34
C GLN A 155 -4.78 -8.22 23.89
N ASN A 156 -5.28 -7.43 22.94
CA ASN A 156 -5.00 -7.58 21.52
C ASN A 156 -3.89 -6.62 21.04
N TRP A 157 -3.39 -5.72 21.90
CA TRP A 157 -2.36 -4.76 21.51
C TRP A 157 -1.07 -5.43 21.06
N THR A 158 -0.48 -4.88 20.01
CA THR A 158 0.79 -5.37 19.46
C THR A 158 1.96 -4.46 19.87
N PRO A 159 3.22 -4.96 19.81
CA PRO A 159 4.41 -4.16 20.10
C PRO A 159 4.57 -2.90 19.22
N GLY A 160 3.85 -2.82 18.10
CA GLY A 160 3.89 -1.68 17.21
C GLY A 160 2.97 -0.51 17.58
N LYS A 161 2.02 -0.69 18.49
CA LYS A 161 1.00 0.32 18.86
C LYS A 161 1.62 1.68 19.22
N ASN A 162 1.36 2.69 18.39
CA ASN A 162 1.85 4.08 18.55
C ASN A 162 3.37 4.16 18.84
N GLN A 163 4.19 3.38 18.12
CA GLN A 163 5.65 3.33 18.32
C GLN A 163 6.46 3.82 17.10
N TYR A 164 5.83 4.18 15.99
CA TYR A 164 6.52 4.55 14.74
C TYR A 164 6.35 6.01 14.39
N TYR A 165 7.40 6.60 13.82
CA TYR A 165 7.25 7.73 12.92
C TYR A 165 6.71 7.20 11.59
N VAL A 166 5.61 7.76 11.08
CA VAL A 166 4.91 7.25 9.90
C VAL A 166 5.11 8.22 8.72
N LEU A 167 5.85 7.79 7.71
CA LEU A 167 6.03 8.53 6.45
C LEU A 167 5.06 7.97 5.40
N LYS A 168 4.03 8.74 5.04
CA LYS A 168 3.04 8.35 4.03
C LYS A 168 3.32 9.00 2.69
N LEU A 169 3.74 8.19 1.71
CA LEU A 169 4.01 8.58 0.33
C LEU A 169 2.84 8.19 -0.59
N ASP A 170 2.61 9.01 -1.60
CA ASP A 170 1.65 8.76 -2.67
C ASP A 170 2.30 9.12 -4.02
N PHE A 171 2.40 8.15 -4.92
CA PHE A 171 3.06 8.28 -6.22
C PHE A 171 2.09 8.57 -7.38
N SER A 172 0.96 9.19 -7.06
CA SER A 172 0.01 9.82 -7.98
C SER A 172 0.56 11.05 -8.70
N ILE A 173 1.75 10.96 -9.29
CA ILE A 173 2.37 12.06 -10.03
C ILE A 173 1.84 12.15 -11.46
N GLN A 174 1.88 13.35 -12.03
CA GLN A 174 1.60 13.56 -13.44
C GLN A 174 2.81 13.08 -14.28
N VAL A 175 2.52 12.47 -15.44
CA VAL A 175 3.52 11.80 -16.30
C VAL A 175 3.63 12.39 -17.72
N ASP A 176 3.04 13.57 -17.92
CA ASP A 176 3.27 14.44 -19.07
C ASP A 176 4.71 15.01 -19.06
N GLY A 177 5.13 15.63 -20.16
CA GLY A 177 6.49 16.19 -20.30
C GLY A 177 7.56 15.15 -20.66
N THR A 178 8.81 15.48 -20.41
CA THR A 178 10.00 14.63 -20.62
C THR A 178 10.21 13.64 -19.47
N ALA A 179 11.18 12.73 -19.60
CA ALA A 179 11.55 11.85 -18.48
C ALA A 179 12.13 12.65 -17.29
N ASP A 180 12.90 13.70 -17.58
CA ASP A 180 13.49 14.57 -16.57
C ASP A 180 12.42 15.35 -15.79
N ASP A 181 11.38 15.84 -16.48
CA ASP A 181 10.24 16.51 -15.83
C ASP A 181 9.55 15.59 -14.81
N ILE A 182 9.35 14.31 -15.18
CA ILE A 182 8.73 13.31 -14.31
C ILE A 182 9.63 12.99 -13.13
N ASN A 183 10.95 12.87 -13.37
CA ASN A 183 11.92 12.65 -12.32
C ASN A 183 11.93 13.81 -11.31
N GLN A 184 11.96 15.04 -11.80
CA GLN A 184 11.90 16.23 -10.96
C GLN A 184 10.61 16.26 -10.13
N ARG A 185 9.45 15.97 -10.73
CA ARG A 185 8.18 15.90 -10.01
C ARG A 185 8.15 14.83 -8.93
N LEU A 186 8.79 13.67 -9.16
CA LEU A 186 8.94 12.65 -8.14
C LEU A 186 9.78 13.16 -6.97
N HIS A 187 10.93 13.75 -7.24
CA HIS A 187 11.80 14.32 -6.21
C HIS A 187 11.09 15.42 -5.41
N THR A 188 10.41 16.36 -6.09
CA THR A 188 9.59 17.38 -5.42
C THR A 188 8.53 16.74 -4.54
N LYS A 189 7.78 15.75 -5.04
CA LYS A 189 6.72 15.08 -4.26
C LYS A 189 7.28 14.40 -3.00
N ILE A 190 8.42 13.72 -3.11
CA ILE A 190 9.07 13.07 -1.96
C ILE A 190 9.56 14.12 -0.96
N ASN A 191 10.25 15.17 -1.43
CA ASN A 191 10.75 16.25 -0.56
C ASN A 191 9.61 16.94 0.19
N THR A 192 8.54 17.35 -0.50
CA THR A 192 7.37 17.97 0.13
C THR A 192 6.75 17.04 1.18
N THR A 193 6.74 15.74 0.93
CA THR A 193 6.23 14.76 1.91
C THR A 193 7.15 14.66 3.13
N ILE A 194 8.47 14.65 2.93
CA ILE A 194 9.45 14.63 4.02
C ILE A 194 9.40 15.93 4.83
N GLU A 195 9.29 17.09 4.19
CA GLU A 195 9.11 18.38 4.87
C GLU A 195 7.87 18.35 5.77
N GLY A 196 6.71 17.96 5.24
CA GLY A 196 5.48 17.85 6.04
C GLY A 196 5.59 16.83 7.18
N PHE A 197 6.30 15.72 6.96
CA PHE A 197 6.62 14.76 8.01
C PHE A 197 7.48 15.41 9.12
N LEU A 198 8.54 16.14 8.77
CA LEU A 198 9.42 16.78 9.73
C LEU A 198 8.66 17.80 10.59
N GLU A 199 7.84 18.63 9.96
CA GLU A 199 6.98 19.58 10.67
C GLU A 199 6.00 18.87 11.63
N CYS A 200 5.34 17.80 11.17
CA CYS A 200 4.38 17.04 11.97
C CYS A 200 4.99 16.47 13.27
N TYR A 201 6.27 16.10 13.24
CA TYR A 201 6.98 15.55 14.39
C TYR A 201 7.83 16.60 15.15
N GLY A 202 7.66 17.90 14.84
CA GLY A 202 8.44 18.96 15.49
C GLY A 202 9.93 18.89 15.20
N MET A 203 10.31 18.32 14.05
CA MET A 203 11.68 18.16 13.55
C MET A 203 11.99 19.12 12.38
N GLY A 204 11.16 20.15 12.20
CA GLY A 204 11.35 21.19 11.18
C GLY A 204 12.74 21.82 11.27
N GLY A 205 13.42 21.96 10.13
CA GLY A 205 14.75 22.55 10.04
C GLY A 205 15.92 21.67 10.52
N GLU A 206 15.66 20.49 11.10
CA GLU A 206 16.74 19.55 11.52
C GLU A 206 17.37 18.79 10.35
N VAL A 207 16.67 18.73 9.22
CA VAL A 207 17.14 18.10 7.98
C VAL A 207 17.18 19.16 6.88
N SER A 208 18.34 19.28 6.22
CA SER A 208 18.47 20.13 5.04
C SER A 208 17.86 19.44 3.82
N ILE A 209 16.89 20.10 3.19
CA ILE A 209 16.20 19.61 2.00
C ILE A 209 17.07 19.85 0.76
N ASN A 210 17.39 18.78 0.05
CA ASN A 210 18.03 18.87 -1.26
C ASN A 210 16.95 18.89 -2.34
N GLN A 211 16.68 20.07 -2.91
CA GLN A 211 15.60 20.27 -3.87
C GLN A 211 15.77 19.47 -5.18
N ASN A 212 17.00 19.06 -5.50
CA ASN A 212 17.31 18.32 -6.73
C ASN A 212 17.44 16.81 -6.51
N ASP A 213 17.62 16.37 -5.26
CA ASP A 213 17.75 14.95 -4.92
C ASP A 213 17.07 14.64 -3.59
N SER A 214 15.83 14.18 -3.69
CA SER A 214 15.06 13.75 -2.53
C SER A 214 15.60 12.50 -1.84
N PHE A 215 16.49 11.73 -2.49
CA PHE A 215 17.09 10.55 -1.85
C PHE A 215 18.16 10.95 -0.83
N ASP A 216 18.91 12.03 -1.10
CA ASP A 216 19.79 12.67 -0.11
C ASP A 216 18.98 13.20 1.08
N THR A 217 17.86 13.89 0.83
CA THR A 217 16.95 14.35 1.89
C THR A 217 16.43 13.17 2.72
N TYR A 218 15.99 12.09 2.07
CA TYR A 218 15.51 10.89 2.74
C TYR A 218 16.61 10.23 3.58
N GLN A 219 17.85 10.13 3.07
CA GLN A 219 18.98 9.58 3.82
C GLN A 219 19.28 10.39 5.09
N LYS A 220 19.24 11.73 5.00
CA LYS A 220 19.41 12.61 6.18
C LYS A 220 18.29 12.41 7.21
N LEU A 221 17.05 12.23 6.75
CA LEU A 221 15.93 11.87 7.62
C LEU A 221 16.20 10.55 8.36
N ILE A 222 16.65 9.51 7.65
CA ILE A 222 17.01 8.23 8.28
C ILE A 222 18.09 8.43 9.35
N GLN A 223 19.15 9.18 9.05
CA GLN A 223 20.22 9.45 10.01
C GLN A 223 19.71 10.19 11.25
N LEU A 224 18.78 11.14 11.10
CA LEU A 224 18.15 11.82 12.22
C LEU A 224 17.37 10.83 13.10
N LEU A 225 16.55 9.97 12.49
CA LEU A 225 15.76 8.99 13.23
C LEU A 225 16.64 7.93 13.93
N VAL A 226 17.76 7.53 13.32
CA VAL A 226 18.75 6.64 13.95
C VAL A 226 19.32 7.28 15.23
N LYS A 227 19.71 8.56 15.18
CA LYS A 227 20.19 9.30 16.37
C LYS A 227 19.15 9.36 17.48
N ARG A 228 17.86 9.43 17.11
CA ARG A 228 16.72 9.43 18.03
C ARG A 228 16.28 8.04 18.48
N LYS A 229 16.94 6.97 18.01
CA LYS A 229 16.53 5.57 18.23
C LYS A 229 15.06 5.33 17.82
N GLY A 230 14.61 6.03 16.79
CA GLY A 230 13.24 5.95 16.30
C GLY A 230 12.96 4.67 15.51
N LYS A 231 11.69 4.27 15.49
CA LYS A 231 11.16 3.28 14.55
C LYS A 231 10.49 4.02 13.39
N LEU A 232 10.74 3.60 12.15
CA LEU A 232 10.16 4.22 10.96
C LEU A 232 9.21 3.25 10.24
N MET A 233 8.02 3.74 9.91
CA MET A 233 7.09 3.06 9.03
C MET A 233 6.88 3.89 7.76
N VAL A 234 7.12 3.30 6.60
CA VAL A 234 6.89 3.95 5.30
C VAL A 234 5.68 3.33 4.62
N LEU A 235 4.62 4.10 4.45
CA LEU A 235 3.39 3.68 3.77
C LEU A 235 3.38 4.29 2.36
N ILE A 236 3.27 3.48 1.32
CA ILE A 236 3.28 3.93 -0.08
C ILE A 236 1.97 3.53 -0.75
N ASP A 237 1.16 4.52 -1.14
CA ASP A 237 -0.05 4.32 -1.94
C ASP A 237 0.20 4.61 -3.43
N GLU A 238 -0.62 3.98 -4.27
CA GLU A 238 -0.63 4.14 -5.74
C GLU A 238 0.77 4.07 -6.40
N TYR A 239 1.65 3.20 -5.86
CA TYR A 239 3.04 3.12 -6.27
C TYR A 239 3.23 2.82 -7.78
N ASP A 240 2.25 2.19 -8.42
CA ASP A 240 2.28 1.75 -9.81
C ASP A 240 1.43 2.65 -10.73
N ARG A 241 0.83 3.72 -10.22
CA ARG A 241 -0.06 4.58 -11.02
C ARG A 241 0.63 5.20 -12.23
N PHE A 242 1.83 5.77 -12.03
CA PHE A 242 2.62 6.32 -13.14
C PHE A 242 3.01 5.21 -14.14
N ALA A 243 3.37 4.03 -13.64
CA ALA A 243 3.80 2.89 -14.43
C ALA A 243 2.67 2.35 -15.31
N ASN A 244 1.47 2.21 -14.73
CA ASN A 244 0.26 1.80 -15.44
C ASN A 244 -0.10 2.79 -16.56
N LYS A 245 0.14 4.09 -16.37
CA LYS A 245 -0.10 5.08 -17.43
C LYS A 245 0.97 4.99 -18.53
N LEU A 246 2.24 4.96 -18.15
CA LEU A 246 3.37 4.96 -19.07
C LEU A 246 3.46 3.70 -19.93
N ILE A 247 3.13 2.52 -19.39
CA ILE A 247 3.25 1.25 -20.12
C ILE A 247 2.36 1.21 -21.37
N PHE A 248 1.21 1.89 -21.35
CA PHE A 248 0.28 1.98 -22.48
C PHE A 248 0.54 3.20 -23.36
N GLU A 249 0.81 4.36 -22.75
CA GLU A 249 0.93 5.63 -23.49
C GLU A 249 2.32 5.85 -24.09
N ASN A 250 3.40 5.48 -23.37
CA ASN A 250 4.77 5.74 -23.80
C ASN A 250 5.77 4.71 -23.22
N PRO A 251 5.92 3.54 -23.86
CA PRO A 251 6.78 2.45 -23.38
C PRO A 251 8.27 2.78 -23.27
N GLU A 252 8.78 3.71 -24.08
CA GLU A 252 10.18 4.16 -23.99
C GLU A 252 10.41 4.97 -22.72
N LYS A 253 9.48 5.87 -22.40
CA LYS A 253 9.48 6.62 -21.15
C LYS A 253 9.29 5.71 -19.94
N TYR A 254 8.47 4.66 -20.04
CA TYR A 254 8.37 3.62 -19.02
C TYR A 254 9.75 2.99 -18.72
N GLN A 255 10.52 2.64 -19.76
CA GLN A 255 11.86 2.07 -19.54
C GLN A 255 12.78 3.03 -18.79
N LEU A 256 12.76 4.33 -19.13
CA LEU A 256 13.59 5.33 -18.45
C LEU A 256 13.18 5.53 -16.98
N ILE A 257 11.87 5.61 -16.69
CA ILE A 257 11.37 5.94 -15.35
C ILE A 257 11.32 4.73 -14.41
N VAL A 258 11.09 3.52 -14.94
CA VAL A 258 10.82 2.32 -14.13
C VAL A 258 11.97 1.32 -14.20
N GLU A 259 12.33 0.86 -15.40
CA GLU A 259 13.32 -0.23 -15.59
C GLU A 259 14.76 0.26 -15.40
N GLY A 260 15.05 1.46 -15.91
CA GLY A 260 16.40 1.98 -16.10
C GLY A 260 17.12 1.32 -17.27
N LYS A 261 18.24 1.90 -17.67
CA LYS A 261 19.23 1.28 -18.56
C LYS A 261 19.80 0.03 -17.89
N ARG A 262 19.89 -1.08 -18.65
CA ARG A 262 20.51 -2.32 -18.17
C ARG A 262 21.93 -2.06 -17.66
N GLY A 263 22.19 -2.38 -16.39
CA GLY A 263 23.50 -2.24 -15.76
C GLY A 263 23.75 -0.88 -15.11
N ASP A 264 22.79 0.05 -15.17
CA ASP A 264 22.85 1.35 -14.47
C ASP A 264 21.65 1.47 -13.52
N PRO A 265 21.79 1.07 -12.24
CA PRO A 265 20.73 1.16 -11.23
C PRO A 265 20.20 2.58 -11.03
N THR A 266 21.05 3.60 -11.27
CA THR A 266 20.73 5.02 -11.05
C THR A 266 19.93 5.65 -12.17
N SER A 267 19.81 4.97 -13.31
CA SER A 267 19.08 5.48 -14.47
C SER A 267 17.55 5.44 -14.36
N SER A 268 17.00 4.77 -13.33
CA SER A 268 15.57 4.79 -13.02
C SER A 268 15.32 5.40 -11.65
N PRO A 269 14.50 6.47 -11.57
CA PRO A 269 14.18 7.10 -10.30
C PRO A 269 13.36 6.19 -9.38
N ILE A 270 12.51 5.33 -9.94
CA ILE A 270 11.66 4.41 -9.16
C ILE A 270 12.50 3.27 -8.59
N ARG A 271 13.38 2.71 -9.41
CA ARG A 271 14.35 1.72 -8.94
C ARG A 271 15.21 2.29 -7.83
N SER A 272 15.75 3.49 -8.07
CA SER A 272 16.56 4.20 -7.08
C SER A 272 15.81 4.36 -5.77
N PHE A 273 14.56 4.83 -5.79
CA PHE A 273 13.72 4.96 -4.61
C PHE A 273 13.57 3.63 -3.83
N PHE A 274 13.21 2.54 -4.51
CA PHE A 274 13.02 1.23 -3.86
C PHE A 274 14.33 0.63 -3.32
N GLU A 275 15.47 0.90 -3.96
CA GLU A 275 16.78 0.53 -3.44
C GLU A 275 17.08 1.27 -2.12
N ARG A 276 16.87 2.59 -2.06
CA ARG A 276 17.05 3.37 -0.80
C ARG A 276 16.07 2.92 0.29
N LEU A 277 14.83 2.61 -0.07
CA LEU A 277 13.83 2.08 0.86
C LEU A 277 14.30 0.74 1.46
N LYS A 278 14.84 -0.16 0.63
CA LYS A 278 15.39 -1.44 1.08
C LYS A 278 16.60 -1.24 1.99
N GLU A 279 17.51 -0.34 1.63
CA GLU A 279 18.71 -0.02 2.42
C GLU A 279 18.36 0.51 3.81
N SER A 280 17.21 1.19 3.97
CA SER A 280 16.72 1.70 5.27
C SER A 280 16.53 0.60 6.32
N SER A 281 16.34 -0.65 5.92
CA SER A 281 16.28 -1.77 6.87
C SER A 281 17.63 -2.11 7.52
N ALA A 282 18.74 -1.62 6.95
CA ALA A 282 20.10 -1.89 7.40
C ALA A 282 20.79 -0.68 8.06
N THR A 283 20.11 0.46 8.22
CA THR A 283 20.72 1.74 8.64
C THR A 283 20.80 1.97 10.15
N GLY A 284 20.49 0.96 10.98
CA GLY A 284 20.56 1.06 12.44
C GLY A 284 19.34 1.73 13.10
N LEU A 285 18.23 1.88 12.37
CA LEU A 285 16.92 2.21 12.96
C LEU A 285 16.53 1.13 13.98
N GLN A 286 15.80 1.51 15.03
CA GLN A 286 15.35 0.54 16.04
C GLN A 286 14.40 -0.49 15.43
N ASP A 287 13.51 -0.04 14.55
CA ASP A 287 12.79 -0.89 13.62
C ASP A 287 12.47 -0.12 12.34
N PHE A 288 12.37 -0.83 11.23
CA PHE A 288 11.98 -0.27 9.94
C PHE A 288 10.95 -1.17 9.29
N ARG A 289 9.80 -0.60 8.94
CA ARG A 289 8.75 -1.30 8.21
C ARG A 289 8.28 -0.50 7.00
N SER A 290 7.88 -1.18 5.95
CA SER A 290 7.21 -0.53 4.82
C SER A 290 6.05 -1.36 4.31
N ILE A 291 4.99 -0.65 3.91
CA ILE A 291 3.82 -1.23 3.30
C ILE A 291 3.53 -0.47 2.02
N ILE A 292 3.62 -1.20 0.90
CA ILE A 292 3.40 -0.64 -0.44
C ILE A 292 2.08 -1.22 -0.97
N THR A 293 1.25 -0.38 -1.58
CA THR A 293 -0.02 -0.81 -2.17
C THR A 293 -0.18 -0.30 -3.59
N GLY A 294 -0.76 -1.12 -4.46
CA GLY A 294 -0.97 -0.81 -5.88
C GLY A 294 -1.93 -1.76 -6.59
N ILE A 295 -2.00 -1.65 -7.91
CA ILE A 295 -2.91 -2.43 -8.78
C ILE A 295 -2.20 -3.61 -9.43
N THR A 296 -0.94 -3.46 -9.81
CA THR A 296 -0.13 -4.48 -10.50
C THR A 296 1.27 -4.55 -9.89
N PRO A 297 1.89 -5.74 -9.78
CA PRO A 297 3.26 -5.89 -9.30
C PRO A 297 4.33 -5.48 -10.34
N ILE A 298 3.92 -5.16 -11.58
CA ILE A 298 4.81 -5.11 -12.75
C ILE A 298 5.91 -4.08 -12.54
N ALA A 299 5.55 -2.87 -12.11
CA ALA A 299 6.51 -1.80 -11.86
C ALA A 299 7.53 -2.16 -10.78
N LEU A 300 7.14 -2.95 -9.77
CA LEU A 300 8.02 -3.37 -8.68
C LEU A 300 8.99 -4.46 -9.15
N ALA A 301 8.50 -5.41 -9.95
CA ALA A 301 9.31 -6.45 -10.55
C ALA A 301 10.31 -5.87 -11.57
N ASP A 302 9.87 -4.91 -12.38
CA ASP A 302 10.66 -4.25 -13.41
C ASP A 302 11.68 -3.26 -12.80
N ALA A 303 11.40 -2.69 -11.64
CA ALA A 303 12.39 -1.94 -10.86
C ALA A 303 13.55 -2.82 -10.34
N SER A 304 13.47 -4.16 -10.47
CA SER A 304 14.54 -5.16 -10.30
C SER A 304 15.37 -5.17 -9.00
N GLY A 305 15.03 -4.37 -7.98
CA GLY A 305 15.78 -4.29 -6.71
C GLY A 305 15.02 -4.77 -5.46
N TYR A 306 13.70 -4.92 -5.53
CA TYR A 306 12.83 -5.12 -4.35
C TYR A 306 12.46 -6.59 -4.10
N ASN A 307 13.45 -7.48 -4.05
CA ASN A 307 13.26 -8.92 -3.75
C ASN A 307 13.05 -9.23 -2.25
N VAL A 308 12.82 -8.22 -1.41
CA VAL A 308 12.67 -8.37 0.06
C VAL A 308 11.20 -8.31 0.48
N SER A 309 10.29 -7.96 -0.43
CA SER A 309 8.87 -7.92 -0.10
C SER A 309 8.17 -9.25 -0.25
N SER A 310 7.52 -9.70 0.82
CA SER A 310 6.56 -10.78 0.76
C SER A 310 5.29 -10.29 0.04
N ASN A 311 4.96 -10.90 -1.11
CA ASN A 311 3.68 -10.69 -1.77
C ASN A 311 2.61 -11.57 -1.12
N ILE A 312 1.78 -10.96 -0.28
CA ILE A 312 0.72 -11.64 0.48
C ILE A 312 -0.66 -11.50 -0.20
N SER A 313 -0.71 -11.03 -1.45
CA SER A 313 -1.96 -10.78 -2.17
C SER A 313 -2.78 -12.05 -2.45
N SER A 314 -2.14 -13.22 -2.39
CA SER A 314 -2.74 -14.55 -2.63
C SER A 314 -2.91 -15.40 -1.37
N ASP A 315 -2.53 -14.89 -0.20
CA ASP A 315 -2.72 -15.64 1.04
C ASP A 315 -4.21 -15.73 1.35
N LYS A 316 -4.72 -16.95 1.54
CA LYS A 316 -6.16 -17.26 1.75
C LYS A 316 -6.79 -16.59 2.98
N ILE A 317 -6.01 -15.81 3.72
CA ILE A 317 -6.33 -15.21 5.02
C ILE A 317 -6.68 -13.70 4.87
N LEU A 318 -6.28 -13.04 3.77
CA LEU A 318 -6.45 -11.59 3.54
C LEU A 318 -7.51 -11.25 2.49
#